data_AF-A0A511QME2-F1
#
_entry.id   AF-A0A511QME2-F1
#
_cell.length_a   1.000
_cell.length_b   1.000
_cell.length_c   1.000
_cell.angle_alpha   90.00
_cell.angle_beta   90.00
_cell.angle_gamma   90.00
#
_symmetry.space_group_name_H-M   'P 1'
#
loop_
_entity.id
_entity.type
_entity.pdbx_description
1 polymer ?
#
loop_
_entity_poly.entity_id
_entity_poly.type
_entity_poly.pdbx_seq_one_letter_code
_entity_poly.pdbx_strand_id
1 'polypeptide(L)' 'MINVDIKLAMNDNEGKYNITISSRIIYSVEQSEGIDGINQVFDAIQEAMSITLKTVSNNGANISMP' A
#
# COMPACT_ATOMS: atom_id res chain seq x y z
N MET A 1 15.93 0.03 7.87
CA MET A 1 15.15 -0.23 6.64
C MET A 1 13.69 -0.31 7.08
N ILE A 2 12.83 0.63 6.67
CA ILE A 2 11.40 0.58 7.02
C ILE A 2 10.79 -0.53 6.16
N ASN A 3 10.29 -1.59 6.80
CA ASN A 3 9.65 -2.69 6.09
C ASN A 3 8.13 -2.46 6.15
N VAL A 4 7.55 -1.96 5.07
CA VAL A 4 6.10 -1.73 4.97
C VAL A 4 5.48 -2.95 4.30
N ASP A 5 4.72 -3.72 5.06
CA ASP A 5 4.01 -4.90 4.56
C ASP A 5 2.61 -4.50 4.09
N ILE A 6 2.38 -4.64 2.78
CA ILE A 6 1.12 -4.31 2.10
C ILE A 6 0.50 -5.62 1.64
N LYS A 7 -0.74 -5.89 2.04
CA LYS A 7 -1.44 -7.12 1.67
C LYS A 7 -2.81 -6.82 1.13
N LEU A 8 -3.14 -7.47 0.03
CA LEU A 8 -4.51 -7.63 -0.47
C LEU A 8 -5.05 -8.96 0.06
N ALA A 9 -6.16 -8.92 0.79
CA ALA A 9 -6.81 -10.11 1.31
C ALA A 9 -8.32 -10.03 1.07
N MET A 10 -8.92 -11.16 0.67
CA MET A 10 -10.37 -11.30 0.60
C MET A 10 -10.92 -11.51 2.01
N ASN A 11 -11.96 -10.77 2.37
CA ASN A 11 -12.77 -11.00 3.54
C ASN A 11 -14.04 -11.76 3.11
N ASP A 12 -13.96 -13.09 3.13
CA ASP A 12 -15.02 -13.99 2.68
C ASP A 12 -16.32 -13.81 3.45
N ASN A 13 -16.24 -13.33 4.70
CA ASN A 13 -17.42 -13.09 5.55
C ASN A 13 -18.21 -11.84 5.15
N GLU A 14 -17.59 -10.92 4.42
CA GLU A 14 -18.20 -9.62 4.05
C GLU A 14 -18.31 -9.44 2.53
N GLY A 15 -17.79 -10.38 1.72
CA GLY A 15 -17.78 -10.25 0.26
C GLY A 15 -16.90 -9.09 -0.22
N LYS A 16 -15.85 -8.73 0.53
CA LYS A 16 -15.00 -7.57 0.28
C LYS A 16 -13.55 -7.96 0.08
N TYR A 17 -12.81 -7.11 -0.62
CA TYR A 17 -11.37 -7.14 -0.59
C TYR A 17 -10.85 -5.98 0.26
N ASN A 18 -9.87 -6.28 1.11
CA ASN A 18 -9.22 -5.33 1.98
C ASN A 18 -7.76 -5.17 1.57
N ILE A 19 -7.34 -3.93 1.39
CA ILE A 19 -5.92 -3.57 1.32
C ILE A 19 -5.48 -3.15 2.72
N THR A 20 -4.45 -3.80 3.21
CA THR A 20 -3.90 -3.56 4.55
C THR A 20 -2.46 -3.10 4.49
N ILE A 21 -2.10 -2.18 5.39
CA ILE A 21 -0.72 -1.77 5.65
C ILE A 21 -0.46 -1.98 7.13
N SER A 22 0.57 -2.77 7.48
CA SER A 22 0.92 -3.05 8.89
C SER A 22 -0.30 -3.50 9.71
N SER A 23 -1.08 -4.42 9.15
CA SER A 23 -2.32 -4.97 9.74
C SER A 23 -3.47 -3.98 9.95
N ARG A 24 -3.40 -2.77 9.37
CA ARG A 24 -4.53 -1.82 9.34
C ARG A 24 -5.16 -1.79 7.96
N ILE A 25 -6.48 -1.90 7.90
CA ILE A 25 -7.24 -1.72 6.65
C ILE A 25 -7.16 -0.25 6.27
N ILE A 26 -6.70 0.02 5.05
CA ILE A 26 -6.62 1.37 4.49
C ILE A 26 -7.62 1.59 3.35
N TYR A 27 -8.09 0.50 2.76
CA TYR A 27 -9.08 0.52 1.69
C TYR A 27 -9.87 -0.80 1.67
N SER A 28 -11.17 -0.71 1.44
CA SER A 28 -12.10 -1.83 1.32
C SER A 28 -13.01 -1.60 0.13
N VAL A 29 -13.29 -2.66 -0.60
CA VAL A 29 -14.13 -2.61 -1.81
C VAL A 29 -14.94 -3.89 -1.93
N GLU A 30 -16.18 -3.76 -2.36
CA GLU A 30 -17.09 -4.89 -2.56
C GLU A 30 -16.59 -5.76 -3.72
N GLN A 31 -16.67 -7.09 -3.59
CA GLN A 31 -16.31 -8.02 -4.66
C GLN A 31 -17.14 -7.80 -5.93
N SER A 32 -18.37 -7.31 -5.77
CA SER A 32 -19.27 -6.98 -6.88
C SER A 32 -18.75 -5.87 -7.80
N GLU A 33 -17.81 -5.03 -7.32
CA GLU A 33 -17.22 -3.95 -8.12
C GLU A 33 -16.09 -4.43 -9.05
N GLY A 34 -15.70 -5.70 -8.95
CA GLY A 34 -14.75 -6.34 -9.86
C GLY A 34 -13.29 -6.22 -9.42
N ILE A 35 -12.54 -7.31 -9.56
CA ILE A 35 -11.17 -7.44 -9.04
C ILE A 35 -10.15 -6.54 -9.75
N ASP A 36 -10.42 -6.14 -11.00
CA ASP A 36 -9.52 -5.31 -11.80
C ASP A 36 -9.31 -3.91 -11.21
N GLY A 37 -10.37 -3.28 -10.69
CA GLY A 37 -10.26 -1.98 -10.01
C GLY A 37 -9.42 -2.06 -8.74
N ILE A 38 -9.48 -3.20 -8.05
CA ILE A 38 -8.79 -3.45 -6.79
C ILE A 38 -7.29 -3.61 -7.03
N ASN A 39 -6.92 -4.36 -8.08
CA ASN A 39 -5.53 -4.51 -8.48
C ASN A 39 -4.92 -3.16 -8.87
N GLN A 40 -5.65 -2.31 -9.60
CA GLN A 40 -5.17 -0.97 -9.94
C GLN A 40 -4.95 -0.09 -8.71
N VAL A 41 -5.87 -0.12 -7.74
CA VAL A 41 -5.71 0.61 -6.47
C VAL A 41 -4.52 0.06 -5.68
N PHE A 42 -4.35 -1.26 -5.64
CA PHE A 42 -3.22 -1.91 -4.99
C PHE A 42 -1.88 -1.50 -5.61
N ASP A 43 -1.78 -1.53 -6.95
CA ASP A 43 -0.58 -1.13 -7.68
C ASP A 43 -0.25 0.35 -7.45
N ALA A 44 -1.24 1.24 -7.50
CA ALA A 44 -1.04 2.67 -7.24
C ALA A 44 -0.54 2.93 -5.80
N ILE A 45 -1.06 2.19 -4.83
CA ILE A 45 -0.62 2.26 -3.42
C ILE A 45 0.84 1.79 -3.30
N GLN A 46 1.21 0.69 -3.95
CA GLN A 46 2.60 0.21 -3.97
C GLN A 46 3.55 1.22 -4.63
N GLU A 47 3.15 1.82 -5.75
CA GLU A 47 3.95 2.83 -6.46
C GLU A 47 4.16 4.08 -5.59
N ALA A 48 3.10 4.62 -5.00
CA ALA A 48 3.17 5.79 -4.13
C ALA A 48 4.10 5.56 -2.93
N MET A 49 4.06 4.37 -2.32
CA MET A 49 5.00 4.01 -1.25
C MET A 49 6.43 3.88 -1.74
N SER A 50 6.66 3.27 -2.89
CA SER A 50 8.00 3.17 -3.50
C SER A 50 8.60 4.56 -3.74
N ILE A 51 7.81 5.50 -4.29
CA ILE A 51 8.22 6.90 -4.50
C ILE A 51 8.53 7.59 -3.17
N THR A 52 7.67 7.41 -2.16
CA THR A 52 7.85 8.03 -0.83
C THR A 52 9.12 7.52 -0.16
N LEU A 53 9.34 6.21 -0.16
CA LEU A 53 10.54 5.59 0.41
C LEU A 53 11.80 6.02 -0.35
N LYS A 54 11.77 6.10 -1.68
CA LYS A 54 12.88 6.62 -2.49
C LYS A 54 13.18 8.09 -2.15
N THR A 55 12.17 8.93 -2.03
CA THR A 55 12.32 10.35 -1.68
C THR A 55 12.94 10.52 -0.30
N VAL A 56 12.43 9.79 0.70
CA VAL A 56 12.97 9.83 2.07
C VAL A 56 14.39 9.25 2.12
N SER A 57 14.66 8.16 1.37
CA SER A 57 15.99 7.57 1.27
C SER A 57 17.01 8.52 0.61
N ASN A 58 16.61 9.22 -0.45
CA ASN A 58 17.48 10.17 -1.15
C ASN A 58 17.73 11.43 -0.31
N ASN A 59 16.74 11.89 0.46
CA ASN A 59 16.92 13.01 1.40
C ASN A 59 17.73 12.61 2.65
N GLY A 60 17.84 11.31 2.96
CA GLY A 60 18.72 10.79 4.02
C GLY A 60 20.22 10.85 3.67
N ALA A 61 20.58 11.06 2.39
CA ALA A 61 21.97 11.20 1.96
C ALA A 61 22.49 12.66 1.98
N ASN A 62 21.64 13.64 2.36
CA ASN A 62 22.02 15.06 2.42
C ASN A 62 21.92 15.66 3.84
N ILE A 63 22.10 14.82 4.87
CA ILE A 63 22.50 15.26 6.22
C ILE A 63 24.03 15.15 6.30
N SER A 64 24.72 15.89 5.44
CA SER A 64 26.12 16.22 5.69
C SER A 64 26.10 17.33 6.74
N MET A 65 26.53 17.00 7.96
CA MET A 65 26.80 17.98 9.02
C MET A 65 27.83 18.99 8.51
N PRO A 66 27.51 20.28 8.64
CA PRO A 66 28.39 21.20 9.36
C PRO A 66 27.79 21.62 10.71
#